data_AF-A0A975B0M5-F1
#
_entry.id   AF-A0A975B0M5-F1
#
_cell.length_a   1.000
_cell.length_b   1.000
_cell.length_c   1.000
_cell.angle_alpha   90.00
_cell.angle_beta   90.00
_cell.angle_gamma   90.00
#
_symmetry.space_group_name_H-M   'P 1'
#
loop_
_entity.id
_entity.type
_entity.pdbx_description
1 polymer ?
#
loop_
_entity_poly.entity_id
_entity_poly.type
_entity_poly.pdbx_seq_one_letter_code
_entity_poly.pdbx_strand_id
1 'polypeptide(L)'
;MSSNTSVNCNNKYNSKSTKKSNVLLVEDSEFVNNAIKKELDGLGYDCMQALSLEEAMQLLKENVYEFIVLDLHLPDAYGEKLFLAVTTHSDAKVIILTSEQDVDIRNSLFKFGALDYVLKDKNFIKSIHKIDDMINSIEANKEFSILVIDDSSLVRKQIEMILKVRNYQLYLAQTAQDGLDMLENSEIDLVILDLELPDIPGLKVLQRIKNNPEHCALPVMILSGTNDPDLISSVLKGGASDFVHKPFNIEEFTLKINLWTQLSNKKNEVHCLEQLLTQYKSILNDRNMVMKIDKYGVIKEANKNFCDFFAYNKHELIGESCDVLHNDAETFSTFLNKLQSSRDKKKKINMNIKKKDGNTENINLNITLIHNNKGELFEYIIVYG
;
A
#
# COMPACT_ATOMS: atom_id res chain seq x y z
N MET A 1 -29.43 16.21 -10.55
CA MET A 1 -28.46 15.54 -11.43
C MET A 1 -27.28 15.14 -10.57
N SER A 2 -27.36 13.94 -10.01
CA SER A 2 -26.37 13.37 -9.10
C SER A 2 -25.59 12.32 -9.88
N SER A 3 -24.33 12.62 -10.17
CA SER A 3 -23.36 11.74 -10.82
C SER A 3 -23.01 10.60 -9.85
N ASN A 4 -23.54 9.41 -10.13
CA ASN A 4 -23.07 8.15 -9.55
C ASN A 4 -21.65 7.88 -10.04
N THR A 5 -20.64 8.21 -9.25
CA THR A 5 -19.32 7.59 -9.37
C THR A 5 -19.39 6.21 -8.71
N SER A 6 -19.67 5.20 -9.51
CA SER A 6 -19.53 3.80 -9.14
C SER A 6 -18.05 3.51 -8.86
N VAL A 7 -17.67 3.44 -7.59
CA VAL A 7 -16.33 2.98 -7.19
C VAL A 7 -16.28 1.47 -7.44
N ASN A 8 -15.47 1.08 -8.41
CA ASN A 8 -15.26 -0.30 -8.81
C ASN A 8 -14.37 -0.99 -7.76
N CYS A 9 -14.94 -1.34 -6.61
CA CYS A 9 -14.29 -2.18 -5.61
C CYS A 9 -14.29 -3.65 -6.07
N ASN A 10 -13.60 -3.95 -7.17
CA ASN A 10 -13.41 -5.32 -7.62
C ASN A 10 -12.26 -5.99 -6.87
N ASN A 11 -12.63 -7.06 -6.15
CA ASN A 11 -11.84 -8.27 -5.86
C ASN A 11 -10.38 -8.12 -5.38
N LYS A 12 -10.17 -7.91 -4.07
CA LYS A 12 -8.94 -8.32 -3.37
C LYS A 12 -9.11 -9.44 -2.33
N TYR A 13 -10.34 -9.93 -2.11
CA TYR A 13 -10.61 -10.95 -1.07
C TYR A 13 -11.10 -12.32 -1.57
N ASN A 14 -11.12 -12.57 -2.88
CA ASN A 14 -11.30 -13.93 -3.41
C ASN A 14 -10.74 -14.07 -4.83
N SER A 15 -9.50 -14.54 -4.94
CA SER A 15 -8.96 -15.17 -6.16
C SER A 15 -8.06 -16.35 -5.80
N LYS A 16 -8.63 -17.38 -5.14
CA LYS A 16 -8.04 -18.72 -5.25
C LYS A 16 -8.47 -19.31 -6.59
N SER A 17 -7.47 -19.70 -7.39
CA SER A 17 -7.55 -20.36 -8.70
C SER A 17 -7.45 -19.47 -9.96
N THR A 18 -6.34 -18.73 -10.09
CA THR A 18 -5.72 -18.51 -11.40
C THR A 18 -4.41 -19.29 -11.42
N LYS A 19 -4.19 -20.12 -12.45
CA LYS A 19 -2.92 -20.84 -12.69
C LYS A 19 -1.81 -19.77 -12.66
N LYS A 20 -0.88 -19.84 -11.70
CA LYS A 20 0.19 -18.83 -11.62
C LYS A 20 1.15 -19.00 -12.80
N SER A 21 1.87 -17.92 -13.10
CA SER A 21 2.82 -17.75 -14.19
C SER A 21 3.82 -18.90 -14.35
N ASN A 22 4.24 -19.16 -15.59
CA ASN A 22 5.31 -20.10 -15.91
C ASN A 22 6.68 -19.50 -15.55
N VAL A 23 7.49 -20.23 -14.79
CA VAL A 23 8.82 -19.80 -14.33
C VAL A 23 9.89 -20.77 -14.81
N LEU A 24 10.98 -20.24 -15.39
CA LEU A 24 12.17 -21.02 -15.71
C LEU A 24 13.24 -20.79 -14.64
N LEU A 25 13.74 -21.85 -14.03
CA LEU A 25 14.83 -21.83 -13.05
C LEU A 25 16.13 -22.30 -13.71
N VAL A 26 17.10 -21.39 -13.84
CA VAL A 26 18.40 -21.67 -14.46
C VAL A 26 19.47 -21.55 -13.38
N GLU A 27 19.89 -22.70 -12.85
CA GLU A 27 20.79 -22.81 -11.70
C GLU A 27 21.51 -24.16 -11.77
N ASP A 28 22.84 -24.15 -11.74
CA ASP A 28 23.69 -25.33 -11.89
C ASP A 28 23.66 -26.26 -10.65
N SER A 29 23.49 -25.67 -9.46
CA SER A 29 23.35 -26.42 -8.22
C SER A 29 21.96 -27.07 -8.13
N GLU A 30 21.89 -28.38 -8.35
CA GLU A 30 20.65 -29.16 -8.18
C GLU A 30 19.98 -28.93 -6.81
N PHE A 31 20.76 -28.74 -5.75
CA PHE A 31 20.23 -28.46 -4.42
C PHE A 31 19.48 -27.13 -4.37
N VAL A 32 20.10 -26.05 -4.88
CA VAL A 32 19.50 -24.71 -4.92
C VAL A 32 18.31 -24.71 -5.86
N ASN A 33 18.46 -25.30 -7.04
CA ASN A 33 17.43 -25.38 -8.07
C ASN A 33 16.17 -26.11 -7.53
N ASN A 34 16.35 -27.26 -6.88
CA ASN A 34 15.24 -28.01 -6.26
C ASN A 34 14.61 -27.28 -5.06
N ALA A 35 15.40 -26.53 -4.29
CA ALA A 35 14.89 -25.74 -3.18
C ALA A 35 13.95 -24.61 -3.67
N ILE A 36 14.37 -23.87 -4.71
CA ILE A 36 13.55 -22.81 -5.31
C ILE A 36 12.28 -23.40 -5.92
N LYS A 37 12.41 -24.48 -6.71
CA LYS A 37 11.27 -25.16 -7.32
C LYS A 37 10.23 -25.57 -6.30
N LYS A 38 10.65 -26.27 -5.23
CA LYS A 38 9.74 -26.77 -4.20
C LYS A 38 8.93 -25.63 -3.56
N GLU A 39 9.57 -24.49 -3.32
CA GLU A 39 8.91 -23.32 -2.74
C GLU A 39 7.91 -22.69 -3.71
N LEU A 40 8.33 -22.46 -4.96
CA LEU A 40 7.48 -21.83 -5.98
C LEU A 40 6.32 -22.75 -6.42
N ASP A 41 6.56 -24.06 -6.59
CA ASP A 41 5.50 -25.05 -6.84
C ASP A 41 4.50 -25.08 -5.67
N GLY A 42 4.99 -25.00 -4.43
CA GLY A 42 4.15 -24.89 -3.23
C GLY A 42 3.28 -23.64 -3.19
N LEU A 43 3.73 -22.56 -3.84
CA LEU A 43 2.99 -21.32 -4.02
C LEU A 43 2.09 -21.33 -5.26
N GLY A 44 2.17 -22.36 -6.11
CA GLY A 44 1.30 -22.61 -7.26
C GLY A 44 1.85 -22.17 -8.62
N TYR A 45 3.13 -21.80 -8.71
CA TYR A 45 3.83 -21.52 -9.99
C TYR A 45 4.15 -22.82 -10.74
N ASP A 46 4.22 -22.74 -12.08
CA ASP A 46 4.64 -23.87 -12.93
C ASP A 46 6.14 -23.72 -13.26
N CYS A 47 6.99 -24.47 -12.56
CA CYS A 47 8.45 -24.29 -12.61
C CYS A 47 9.12 -25.36 -13.48
N MET A 48 9.84 -24.91 -14.51
CA MET A 48 10.79 -25.72 -15.28
C MET A 48 12.21 -25.44 -14.83
N GLN A 49 13.10 -26.43 -14.94
CA GLN A 49 14.47 -26.36 -14.44
C GLN A 49 15.48 -26.60 -15.57
N ALA A 50 16.56 -25.82 -15.58
CA ALA A 50 17.75 -26.02 -16.40
C ALA A 50 18.99 -25.91 -15.51
N LEU A 51 19.98 -26.78 -15.74
CA LEU A 51 21.27 -26.79 -15.02
C LEU A 51 22.40 -26.12 -15.81
N SER A 52 22.15 -25.75 -17.06
CA SER A 52 23.10 -25.08 -17.97
C SER A 52 22.40 -24.07 -18.87
N LEU A 53 23.17 -23.18 -19.51
CA LEU A 53 22.63 -22.28 -20.53
C LEU A 53 22.11 -23.07 -21.73
N GLU A 54 22.81 -24.13 -22.17
CA GLU A 54 22.35 -24.97 -23.29
C GLU A 54 20.93 -25.54 -23.05
N GLU A 55 20.69 -26.10 -21.86
CA GLU A 55 19.38 -26.61 -21.48
C GLU A 55 18.33 -25.50 -21.40
N ALA A 56 18.68 -24.34 -20.81
CA ALA A 56 17.79 -23.19 -20.73
C ALA A 56 17.38 -22.72 -22.13
N MET A 57 18.32 -22.66 -23.07
CA MET A 57 18.07 -22.26 -24.45
C MET A 57 17.18 -23.25 -25.22
N GLN A 58 17.23 -24.54 -24.90
CA GLN A 58 16.30 -25.51 -25.45
C GLN A 58 14.88 -25.28 -24.93
N LEU A 59 14.74 -25.08 -23.62
CA LEU A 59 13.43 -24.83 -23.00
C LEU A 59 12.79 -23.52 -23.46
N LEU A 60 13.58 -22.46 -23.65
CA LEU A 60 13.12 -21.17 -24.16
C LEU A 60 12.62 -21.23 -25.61
N LYS A 61 13.04 -22.24 -26.40
CA LYS A 61 12.51 -22.45 -27.77
C LYS A 61 11.18 -23.19 -27.76
N GLU A 62 10.97 -24.06 -26.77
CA GLU A 62 9.80 -24.92 -26.70
C GLU A 62 8.63 -24.27 -25.94
N ASN A 63 8.93 -23.39 -24.98
CA ASN A 63 7.93 -22.81 -24.07
C ASN A 63 8.12 -21.30 -23.89
N VAL A 64 7.01 -20.62 -23.56
CA VAL A 64 7.02 -19.21 -23.16
C VAL A 64 6.96 -19.13 -21.64
N TYR A 65 7.85 -18.33 -21.08
CA TYR A 65 7.95 -18.06 -19.65
C TYR A 65 7.68 -16.58 -19.38
N GLU A 66 7.07 -16.29 -18.24
CA GLU A 66 6.86 -14.91 -17.80
C GLU A 66 8.03 -14.43 -16.94
N PHE A 67 8.63 -15.35 -16.18
CA PHE A 67 9.74 -15.10 -15.30
C PHE A 67 10.86 -16.11 -15.50
N ILE A 68 12.10 -15.64 -15.38
CA ILE A 68 13.29 -16.47 -15.36
C ILE A 68 14.06 -16.15 -14.09
N VAL A 69 14.35 -17.15 -13.28
CA VAL A 69 15.27 -17.04 -12.15
C VAL A 69 16.62 -17.55 -12.62
N LEU A 70 17.60 -16.66 -12.73
CA LEU A 70 18.85 -16.91 -13.44
C LEU A 70 20.05 -16.77 -12.51
N ASP A 71 20.82 -17.83 -12.35
CA ASP A 71 22.14 -17.74 -11.74
C ASP A 71 23.16 -17.01 -12.63
N LEU A 72 24.09 -16.29 -12.02
CA LEU A 72 25.18 -15.61 -12.73
C LEU A 72 26.34 -16.53 -13.10
N HIS A 73 26.41 -17.73 -12.51
CA HIS A 73 27.53 -18.66 -12.66
C HIS A 73 27.04 -20.03 -13.11
N LEU A 74 26.92 -20.22 -14.43
CA LEU A 74 26.64 -21.54 -15.01
C LEU A 74 27.93 -22.19 -15.50
N PRO A 75 27.97 -23.53 -15.62
CA PRO A 75 29.15 -24.25 -16.11
C PRO A 75 29.59 -23.83 -17.52
N ASP A 76 28.66 -23.34 -18.35
CA ASP A 76 28.86 -23.02 -19.76
C ASP A 76 28.77 -21.50 -20.09
N ALA A 77 28.33 -20.67 -19.15
CA ALA A 77 28.21 -19.22 -19.34
C ALA A 77 28.20 -18.44 -18.01
N TYR A 78 28.62 -17.16 -18.05
CA TYR A 78 28.65 -16.32 -16.85
C TYR A 78 28.31 -14.85 -17.12
N GLY A 79 27.79 -14.17 -16.08
CA GLY A 79 27.62 -12.73 -16.01
C GLY A 79 26.75 -12.11 -17.10
N GLU A 80 27.17 -10.96 -17.65
CA GLU A 80 26.41 -10.19 -18.64
C GLU A 80 26.12 -10.97 -19.93
N LYS A 81 27.08 -11.78 -20.40
CA LYS A 81 26.90 -12.57 -21.63
C LYS A 81 25.77 -13.58 -21.49
N LEU A 82 25.69 -14.21 -20.32
CA LEU A 82 24.61 -15.13 -19.97
C LEU A 82 23.25 -14.41 -19.96
N PHE A 83 23.18 -13.29 -19.24
CA PHE A 83 21.95 -12.48 -19.18
C PHE A 83 21.47 -12.02 -20.57
N LEU A 84 22.39 -11.51 -21.39
CA LEU A 84 22.09 -11.08 -22.76
C LEU A 84 21.64 -12.24 -23.64
N ALA A 85 22.27 -13.42 -23.53
CA ALA A 85 21.85 -14.61 -24.28
C ALA A 85 20.40 -14.99 -23.97
N VAL A 86 20.01 -14.97 -22.70
CA VAL A 86 18.64 -15.28 -22.26
C VAL A 86 17.65 -14.21 -22.73
N THR A 87 17.93 -12.93 -22.45
CA THR A 87 17.01 -11.81 -22.76
C THR A 87 16.88 -11.52 -24.25
N THR A 88 17.83 -11.94 -25.09
CA THR A 88 17.70 -11.84 -26.55
C THR A 88 16.73 -12.88 -27.13
N HIS A 89 16.49 -13.99 -26.41
CA HIS A 89 15.64 -15.09 -26.85
C HIS A 89 14.29 -15.15 -26.12
N SER A 90 14.08 -14.25 -25.15
CA SER A 90 12.86 -14.23 -24.34
C SER A 90 12.57 -12.82 -23.83
N ASP A 91 11.30 -12.42 -23.90
CA ASP A 91 10.79 -11.21 -23.26
C ASP A 91 10.46 -11.41 -21.77
N ALA A 92 10.80 -12.58 -21.20
CA ALA A 92 10.55 -12.90 -19.81
C ALA A 92 11.34 -11.97 -18.87
N LYS A 93 10.75 -11.70 -17.71
CA LYS A 93 11.38 -10.87 -16.68
C LYS A 93 12.39 -11.69 -15.90
N VAL A 94 13.64 -11.24 -15.89
CA VAL A 94 14.75 -11.99 -15.30
C VAL A 94 15.05 -11.51 -13.88
N ILE A 95 14.93 -12.42 -12.91
CA ILE A 95 15.34 -12.27 -11.51
C ILE A 95 16.70 -12.97 -11.36
N ILE A 96 17.69 -12.26 -10.85
CA ILE A 96 19.06 -12.76 -10.75
C ILE A 96 19.27 -13.49 -9.42
N LEU A 97 19.88 -14.66 -9.44
CA LEU A 97 20.49 -15.27 -8.25
C LEU A 97 21.97 -14.93 -8.23
N THR A 98 22.45 -14.32 -7.15
CA THR A 98 23.81 -13.78 -7.10
C THR A 98 24.45 -13.94 -5.73
N SER A 99 25.78 -14.01 -5.68
CA SER A 99 26.54 -14.04 -4.44
C SER A 99 26.81 -12.62 -3.92
N GLU A 100 27.28 -12.49 -2.67
CA GLU A 100 27.67 -11.19 -2.11
C GLU A 100 28.85 -10.52 -2.85
N GLN A 101 29.58 -11.27 -3.67
CA GLN A 101 30.81 -10.80 -4.32
C GLN A 101 30.56 -10.17 -5.71
N ASP A 102 29.37 -10.32 -6.28
CA ASP A 102 29.08 -9.95 -7.67
C ASP A 102 28.50 -8.53 -7.83
N VAL A 103 28.85 -7.61 -6.94
CA VAL A 103 28.23 -6.27 -6.87
C VAL A 103 28.34 -5.50 -8.19
N ASP A 104 29.50 -5.56 -8.85
CA ASP A 104 29.73 -4.86 -10.12
C ASP A 104 28.89 -5.44 -11.27
N ILE A 105 28.83 -6.77 -11.35
CA ILE A 105 28.01 -7.48 -12.35
C ILE A 105 26.54 -7.13 -12.13
N ARG A 106 26.06 -7.19 -10.88
CA ARG A 106 24.69 -6.83 -10.50
C ARG A 106 24.31 -5.41 -10.94
N ASN A 107 25.18 -4.44 -10.65
CA ASN A 107 24.96 -3.05 -11.06
C ASN A 107 24.89 -2.88 -12.58
N SER A 108 25.66 -3.67 -13.32
CA SER A 108 25.63 -3.66 -14.78
C SER A 108 24.34 -4.29 -15.31
N LEU A 109 23.93 -5.43 -14.78
CA LEU A 109 22.74 -6.16 -15.20
C LEU A 109 21.44 -5.35 -15.02
N PHE A 110 21.35 -4.53 -13.97
CA PHE A 110 20.24 -3.60 -13.82
C PHE A 110 20.13 -2.59 -14.96
N LYS A 111 21.24 -2.17 -15.57
CA LYS A 111 21.24 -1.30 -16.75
C LYS A 111 20.70 -2.02 -17.99
N PHE A 112 20.83 -3.35 -18.03
CA PHE A 112 20.34 -4.19 -19.12
C PHE A 112 18.90 -4.68 -18.89
N GLY A 113 18.23 -4.22 -17.83
CA GLY A 113 16.82 -4.52 -17.58
C GLY A 113 16.59 -5.73 -16.68
N ALA A 114 17.56 -6.12 -15.85
CA ALA A 114 17.28 -7.07 -14.78
C ALA A 114 16.20 -6.55 -13.84
N LEU A 115 15.26 -7.43 -13.48
CA LEU A 115 14.09 -7.08 -12.69
C LEU A 115 14.46 -6.85 -11.23
N ASP A 116 15.17 -7.80 -10.62
CA ASP A 116 15.73 -7.69 -9.28
C ASP A 116 16.72 -8.85 -9.05
N TYR A 117 17.27 -8.96 -7.85
CA TYR A 117 18.16 -10.05 -7.47
C TYR A 117 17.84 -10.65 -6.10
N VAL A 118 18.25 -11.90 -5.92
CA VAL A 118 18.19 -12.64 -4.66
C VAL A 118 19.61 -13.08 -4.31
N LEU A 119 20.05 -12.72 -3.10
CA LEU A 119 21.36 -13.11 -2.58
C LEU A 119 21.36 -14.56 -2.13
N LYS A 120 22.31 -15.35 -2.64
CA LYS A 120 22.63 -16.73 -2.21
C LYS A 120 23.42 -16.72 -0.88
N ASP A 121 22.85 -16.11 0.16
CA ASP A 121 23.46 -16.00 1.48
C ASP A 121 23.06 -17.18 2.40
N LYS A 122 23.50 -17.14 3.67
CA LYS A 122 23.12 -18.17 4.66
C LYS A 122 21.61 -18.20 4.95
N ASN A 123 20.88 -17.15 4.60
CA ASN A 123 19.43 -17.06 4.73
C ASN A 123 18.71 -17.29 3.40
N PHE A 124 19.39 -17.83 2.39
CA PHE A 124 18.85 -17.96 1.03
C PHE A 124 17.47 -18.61 1.01
N ILE A 125 17.26 -19.70 1.76
CA ILE A 125 15.95 -20.38 1.85
C ILE A 125 14.83 -19.43 2.29
N LYS A 126 15.09 -18.52 3.24
CA LYS A 126 14.11 -17.50 3.65
C LYS A 126 13.95 -16.42 2.58
N SER A 127 15.02 -16.11 1.86
CA SER A 127 15.01 -15.14 0.76
C SER A 127 14.27 -15.64 -0.48
N ILE A 128 14.01 -16.96 -0.65
CA ILE A 128 13.23 -17.49 -1.77
C ILE A 128 11.81 -16.89 -1.79
N HIS A 129 11.19 -16.66 -0.63
CA HIS A 129 9.89 -15.99 -0.56
C HIS A 129 9.88 -14.60 -1.21
N LYS A 130 11.04 -13.92 -1.26
CA LYS A 130 11.16 -12.62 -1.94
C LYS A 130 10.88 -12.73 -3.43
N ILE A 131 11.10 -13.89 -4.05
CA ILE A 131 10.76 -14.13 -5.47
C ILE A 131 9.25 -14.02 -5.68
N ASP A 132 8.44 -14.61 -4.79
CA ASP A 132 6.99 -14.49 -4.85
C ASP A 132 6.54 -13.04 -4.59
N ASP A 133 7.13 -12.35 -3.62
CA ASP A 133 6.86 -10.93 -3.37
C ASP A 133 7.18 -10.08 -4.61
N MET A 134 8.32 -10.33 -5.26
CA MET A 134 8.73 -9.65 -6.49
C MET A 134 7.72 -9.90 -7.61
N ILE A 135 7.39 -11.16 -7.89
CA ILE A 135 6.42 -11.53 -8.93
C ILE A 135 5.05 -10.88 -8.68
N ASN A 136 4.53 -10.95 -7.46
CA ASN A 136 3.24 -10.35 -7.10
C ASN A 136 3.27 -8.82 -7.18
N SER A 137 4.38 -8.19 -6.80
CA SER A 137 4.52 -6.72 -6.86
C SER A 137 4.43 -6.19 -8.28
N ILE A 138 4.92 -6.95 -9.27
CA ILE A 138 4.98 -6.53 -10.67
C ILE A 138 3.60 -6.43 -11.31
N GLU A 139 2.67 -7.30 -10.95
CA GLU A 139 1.29 -7.15 -11.43
C GLU A 139 0.60 -5.96 -10.76
N ALA A 140 0.84 -5.76 -9.46
CA ALA A 140 0.31 -4.60 -8.73
C ALA A 140 0.86 -3.26 -9.24
N ASN A 141 2.11 -3.22 -9.71
CA ASN A 141 2.76 -2.00 -10.21
C ASN A 141 2.09 -1.44 -11.47
N LYS A 142 1.29 -2.24 -12.22
CA LYS A 142 0.55 -1.78 -13.40
C LYS A 142 -0.46 -0.67 -13.11
N GLU A 143 -0.93 -0.59 -11.86
CA GLU A 143 -1.87 0.43 -11.42
C GLU A 143 -1.15 1.68 -10.88
N PHE A 144 0.18 1.66 -10.79
CA PHE A 144 0.97 2.74 -10.20
C PHE A 144 1.62 3.60 -11.29
N SER A 145 1.23 4.87 -11.33
CA SER A 145 1.63 5.84 -12.35
C SER A 145 2.74 6.76 -11.86
N ILE A 146 3.84 6.83 -12.61
CA ILE A 146 5.01 7.63 -12.28
C ILE A 146 5.25 8.67 -13.38
N LEU A 147 5.27 9.93 -13.00
CA LEU A 147 5.66 11.04 -13.88
C LEU A 147 7.13 11.36 -13.68
N VAL A 148 7.91 11.37 -14.75
CA VAL A 148 9.34 11.72 -14.75
C VAL A 148 9.51 13.03 -15.52
N ILE A 149 9.99 14.06 -14.84
CA ILE A 149 10.26 15.39 -15.40
C ILE A 149 11.76 15.62 -15.34
N ASP A 150 12.43 15.49 -16.49
CA ASP A 150 13.87 15.60 -16.62
C ASP A 150 14.20 16.01 -18.05
N ASP A 151 15.12 16.96 -18.28
CA ASP A 151 15.44 17.45 -19.62
C ASP A 151 16.40 16.49 -20.38
N SER A 152 17.17 15.69 -19.64
CA SER A 152 18.10 14.72 -20.19
C SER A 152 17.40 13.48 -20.74
N SER A 153 17.43 13.33 -22.07
CA SER A 153 16.89 12.14 -22.74
C SER A 153 17.57 10.85 -22.30
N LEU A 154 18.85 10.92 -21.88
CA LEU A 154 19.60 9.77 -21.39
C LEU A 154 19.06 9.31 -20.03
N VAL A 155 18.83 10.25 -19.11
CA VAL A 155 18.26 9.94 -17.79
C VAL A 155 16.84 9.41 -17.92
N ARG A 156 15.98 10.06 -18.72
CA ARG A 156 14.61 9.57 -18.96
C ARG A 156 14.60 8.14 -19.51
N LYS A 157 15.44 7.85 -20.50
CA LYS A 157 15.54 6.51 -21.10
C LYS A 157 16.07 5.47 -20.10
N GLN A 158 17.02 5.84 -19.26
CA GLN A 158 17.52 4.97 -18.20
C GLN A 158 16.42 4.63 -17.19
N ILE A 159 15.66 5.62 -16.73
CA ILE A 159 14.53 5.41 -15.82
C ILE A 159 13.43 4.56 -16.50
N GLU A 160 13.14 4.81 -17.77
CA GLU A 160 12.18 4.00 -18.54
C GLU A 160 12.59 2.53 -18.56
N MET A 161 13.85 2.22 -18.88
CA MET A 161 14.35 0.84 -18.88
C MET A 161 14.23 0.15 -17.52
N ILE A 162 14.50 0.88 -16.43
CA ILE A 162 14.44 0.33 -15.07
C ILE A 162 12.97 0.06 -14.66
N LEU A 163 12.08 1.02 -14.87
CA LEU A 163 10.73 0.96 -14.31
C LEU A 163 9.72 0.20 -15.20
N LYS A 164 9.92 0.18 -16.52
CA LYS A 164 9.02 -0.51 -17.45
C LYS A 164 9.07 -2.03 -17.30
N VAL A 165 10.25 -2.61 -17.05
CA VAL A 165 10.40 -4.05 -16.73
C VAL A 165 9.65 -4.42 -15.45
N ARG A 166 9.47 -3.45 -14.54
CA ARG A 166 8.69 -3.59 -13.30
C ARG A 166 7.21 -3.25 -13.47
N ASN A 167 6.73 -3.10 -14.71
CA ASN A 167 5.34 -2.83 -15.10
C ASN A 167 4.75 -1.48 -14.64
N TYR A 168 5.56 -0.52 -14.19
CA TYR A 168 5.03 0.81 -13.85
C TYR A 168 4.47 1.52 -15.09
N GLN A 169 3.40 2.29 -14.91
CA GLN A 169 2.93 3.22 -15.94
C GLN A 169 3.79 4.49 -15.88
N LEU A 170 4.43 4.85 -16.99
CA LEU A 170 5.37 5.96 -17.03
C LEU A 170 4.86 7.08 -17.91
N TYR A 171 4.93 8.30 -17.38
CA TYR A 171 4.74 9.55 -18.10
C TYR A 171 6.08 10.26 -18.14
N LEU A 172 6.59 10.57 -19.33
CA LEU A 172 7.93 11.16 -19.51
C LEU A 172 7.80 12.58 -20.07
N ALA A 173 8.22 13.56 -19.28
CA ALA A 173 8.21 14.97 -19.65
C ALA A 173 9.65 15.49 -19.77
N GLN A 174 9.90 16.26 -20.84
CA GLN A 174 11.21 16.86 -21.12
C GLN A 174 11.34 18.30 -20.61
N THR A 175 10.23 18.95 -20.29
CA THR A 175 10.18 20.30 -19.72
C THR A 175 9.26 20.33 -18.49
N ALA A 176 9.41 21.36 -17.65
CA ALA A 176 8.52 21.54 -16.51
C ALA A 176 7.07 21.74 -16.96
N GLN A 177 6.83 22.49 -18.04
CA GLN A 177 5.49 22.73 -18.54
C GLN A 177 4.82 21.43 -19.02
N ASP A 178 5.52 20.61 -19.82
CA ASP A 178 4.99 19.31 -20.26
C ASP A 178 4.61 18.43 -19.06
N GLY A 179 5.44 18.45 -18.01
CA GLY A 179 5.19 17.68 -16.80
C GLY A 179 3.98 18.17 -16.00
N LEU A 180 3.82 19.49 -15.86
CA LEU A 180 2.63 20.07 -15.21
C LEU A 180 1.36 19.79 -16.01
N ASP A 181 1.42 19.87 -17.34
CA ASP A 181 0.28 19.57 -18.21
C ASP A 181 -0.11 18.08 -18.10
N MET A 182 0.86 17.16 -18.05
CA MET A 182 0.60 15.74 -17.81
C MET A 182 -0.01 15.47 -16.44
N LEU A 183 0.43 16.22 -15.42
CA LEU A 183 -0.08 16.08 -14.05
C LEU A 183 -1.54 16.51 -13.93
N GLU A 184 -1.98 17.51 -14.70
CA GLU A 184 -3.38 17.95 -14.72
C GLU A 184 -4.31 16.98 -15.47
N ASN A 185 -3.78 16.20 -16.42
CA ASN A 185 -4.58 15.36 -17.32
C ASN A 185 -4.56 13.86 -16.96
N SER A 186 -3.75 13.45 -15.99
CA SER A 186 -3.53 12.04 -15.65
C SER A 186 -3.51 11.82 -14.13
N GLU A 187 -3.95 10.64 -13.69
CA GLU A 187 -3.75 10.23 -12.30
C GLU A 187 -2.29 9.77 -12.12
N ILE A 188 -1.53 10.54 -11.34
CA ILE A 188 -0.13 10.26 -11.03
C ILE A 188 -0.01 9.91 -9.54
N ASP A 189 0.72 8.85 -9.23
CA ASP A 189 0.98 8.41 -7.85
C ASP A 189 2.31 8.91 -7.32
N LEU A 190 3.27 9.19 -8.20
CA LEU A 190 4.61 9.65 -7.85
C LEU A 190 5.20 10.55 -8.94
N VAL A 191 5.81 11.65 -8.55
CA VAL A 191 6.60 12.51 -9.44
C VAL A 191 8.08 12.33 -9.16
N ILE A 192 8.88 12.11 -10.19
CA ILE A 192 10.34 12.19 -10.19
C ILE A 192 10.71 13.49 -10.90
N LEU A 193 11.34 14.42 -10.18
CA LEU A 193 11.55 15.78 -10.64
C LEU A 193 13.04 16.15 -10.62
N ASP A 194 13.55 16.55 -11.77
CA ASP A 194 14.85 17.22 -11.85
C ASP A 194 14.78 18.67 -11.40
N LEU A 195 15.87 19.17 -10.81
CA LEU A 195 15.96 20.56 -10.35
C LEU A 195 16.41 21.54 -11.44
N GLU A 196 17.13 21.06 -12.44
CA GLU A 196 17.82 21.85 -13.47
C GLU A 196 17.12 21.75 -14.82
N LEU A 197 15.85 22.17 -14.84
CA LEU A 197 15.05 22.18 -16.07
C LEU A 197 15.29 23.46 -16.91
N PRO A 198 15.16 23.38 -18.25
CA PRO A 198 15.45 24.48 -19.17
C PRO A 198 14.46 25.65 -19.12
N ASP A 199 13.22 25.40 -18.66
CA ASP A 199 12.11 26.34 -18.69
C ASP A 199 11.77 26.92 -17.30
N ILE A 200 11.48 26.05 -16.33
CA ILE A 200 11.09 26.44 -14.97
C ILE A 200 11.98 25.72 -13.96
N PRO A 201 12.68 26.44 -13.06
CA PRO A 201 13.51 25.81 -12.03
C PRO A 201 12.71 24.78 -11.23
N GLY A 202 13.24 23.57 -11.04
CA GLY A 202 12.49 22.46 -10.43
C GLY A 202 11.99 22.75 -9.01
N LEU A 203 12.69 23.58 -8.24
CA LEU A 203 12.19 24.05 -6.94
C LEU A 203 10.85 24.80 -7.06
N LYS A 204 10.67 25.61 -8.12
CA LYS A 204 9.38 26.28 -8.38
C LYS A 204 8.31 25.30 -8.83
N VAL A 205 8.68 24.27 -9.60
CA VAL A 205 7.76 23.19 -10.00
C VAL A 205 7.26 22.45 -8.76
N LEU A 206 8.17 22.06 -7.85
CA LEU A 206 7.82 21.46 -6.56
C LEU A 206 6.85 22.34 -5.78
N GLN A 207 7.13 23.64 -5.65
CA GLN A 207 6.23 24.58 -4.96
C GLN A 207 4.85 24.66 -5.62
N ARG A 208 4.76 24.65 -6.96
CA ARG A 208 3.47 24.62 -7.66
C ARG A 208 2.68 23.36 -7.36
N ILE A 209 3.31 22.19 -7.42
CA ILE A 209 2.68 20.91 -7.08
C ILE A 209 2.18 20.92 -5.64
N LYS A 210 3.00 21.37 -4.69
CA LYS A 210 2.67 21.35 -3.26
C LYS A 210 1.63 22.40 -2.85
N ASN A 211 1.54 23.51 -3.57
CA ASN A 211 0.54 24.55 -3.33
C ASN A 211 -0.81 24.25 -3.99
N ASN A 212 -0.89 23.31 -4.94
CA ASN A 212 -2.15 22.87 -5.51
C ASN A 212 -2.87 21.93 -4.51
N PRO A 213 -4.10 22.25 -4.04
CA PRO A 213 -4.83 21.40 -3.11
C PRO A 213 -5.02 19.94 -3.58
N GLU A 214 -5.14 19.70 -4.88
CA GLU A 214 -5.34 18.36 -5.44
C GLU A 214 -4.05 17.53 -5.45
N HIS A 215 -2.89 18.18 -5.58
CA HIS A 215 -1.60 17.50 -5.66
C HIS A 215 -0.71 17.70 -4.43
N CYS A 216 -1.17 18.42 -3.41
CA CYS A 216 -0.34 18.74 -2.23
C CYS A 216 0.15 17.49 -1.49
N ALA A 217 -0.63 16.40 -1.53
CA ALA A 217 -0.31 15.11 -0.93
C ALA A 217 0.44 14.15 -1.85
N LEU A 218 0.64 14.49 -3.13
CA LEU A 218 1.36 13.68 -4.12
C LEU A 218 2.84 13.61 -3.74
N PRO A 219 3.45 12.43 -3.58
CA PRO A 219 4.88 12.35 -3.32
C PRO A 219 5.69 12.86 -4.50
N VAL A 220 6.73 13.64 -4.19
CA VAL A 220 7.67 14.18 -5.19
C VAL A 220 9.07 13.77 -4.77
N MET A 221 9.70 12.91 -5.56
CA MET A 221 11.09 12.51 -5.42
C MET A 221 11.96 13.42 -6.28
N ILE A 222 12.94 14.06 -5.68
CA ILE A 222 13.90 14.89 -6.41
C ILE A 222 15.02 14.01 -6.96
N LEU A 223 15.38 14.20 -8.22
CA LEU A 223 16.51 13.54 -8.85
C LEU A 223 17.47 14.62 -9.39
N SER A 224 18.60 14.87 -8.72
CA SER A 224 19.49 15.98 -9.09
C SER A 224 20.96 15.66 -8.92
N GLY A 225 21.82 16.25 -9.73
CA GLY A 225 23.28 16.18 -9.59
C GLY A 225 23.87 17.21 -8.61
N THR A 226 23.04 18.02 -7.97
CA THR A 226 23.50 19.02 -7.02
C THR A 226 24.00 18.40 -5.72
N ASN A 227 25.13 18.89 -5.22
CA ASN A 227 25.68 18.58 -3.90
C ASN A 227 25.56 19.74 -2.92
N ASP A 228 24.81 20.78 -3.28
CA ASP A 228 24.60 21.94 -2.42
C ASP A 228 23.66 21.56 -1.24
N PRO A 229 24.17 21.49 0.00
CA PRO A 229 23.36 21.12 1.15
C PRO A 229 22.23 22.12 1.44
N ASP A 230 22.40 23.40 1.10
CA ASP A 230 21.38 24.42 1.31
C ASP A 230 20.23 24.25 0.32
N LEU A 231 20.53 23.89 -0.93
CA LEU A 231 19.53 23.55 -1.93
C LEU A 231 18.77 22.27 -1.55
N ILE A 232 19.49 21.22 -1.12
CA ILE A 232 18.89 19.97 -0.64
C ILE A 232 17.95 20.24 0.56
N SER A 233 18.39 21.05 1.52
CA SER A 233 17.56 21.46 2.65
C SER A 233 16.31 22.23 2.19
N SER A 234 16.47 23.09 1.19
CA SER A 234 15.38 23.92 0.66
C SER A 234 14.32 23.09 -0.07
N VAL A 235 14.70 22.08 -0.86
CA VAL A 235 13.72 21.19 -1.53
C VAL A 235 12.98 20.31 -0.52
N LEU A 236 13.67 19.77 0.49
CA LEU A 236 13.03 18.98 1.54
C LEU A 236 12.04 19.82 2.37
N LYS A 237 12.45 21.04 2.77
CA LYS A 237 11.53 22.00 3.44
C LYS A 237 10.38 22.45 2.53
N GLY A 238 10.61 22.46 1.22
CA GLY A 238 9.60 22.74 0.20
C GLY A 238 8.59 21.61 -0.02
N GLY A 239 8.69 20.50 0.73
CA GLY A 239 7.74 19.39 0.69
C GLY A 239 8.15 18.23 -0.22
N ALA A 240 9.39 18.21 -0.72
CA ALA A 240 9.92 17.03 -1.39
C ALA A 240 9.85 15.82 -0.44
N SER A 241 9.40 14.71 -0.97
CA SER A 241 9.18 13.47 -0.23
C SER A 241 10.47 12.68 -0.08
N ASP A 242 11.33 12.73 -1.10
CA ASP A 242 12.63 12.07 -1.09
C ASP A 242 13.60 12.76 -2.06
N PHE A 243 14.88 12.38 -2.01
CA PHE A 243 15.96 12.87 -2.85
C PHE A 243 16.86 11.71 -3.31
N VAL A 244 17.28 11.75 -4.57
CA VAL A 244 18.24 10.83 -5.18
C VAL A 244 19.29 11.65 -5.95
N HIS A 245 20.56 11.38 -5.70
CA HIS A 245 21.67 12.09 -6.32
C HIS A 245 22.04 11.50 -7.70
N LYS A 246 22.30 12.35 -8.71
CA LYS A 246 22.82 11.94 -10.04
C LYS A 246 24.35 12.00 -10.09
N PRO A 247 25.07 11.00 -10.63
CA PRO A 247 24.56 9.71 -11.10
C PRO A 247 24.05 8.85 -9.94
N PHE A 248 22.92 8.17 -10.15
CA PHE A 248 22.25 7.41 -9.09
C PHE A 248 22.58 5.92 -9.16
N ASN A 249 22.60 5.28 -7.98
CA ASN A 249 22.61 3.83 -7.88
C ASN A 249 21.20 3.29 -8.21
N ILE A 250 21.11 2.31 -9.13
CA ILE A 250 19.82 1.78 -9.61
C ILE A 250 19.07 1.03 -8.51
N GLU A 251 19.81 0.33 -7.64
CA GLU A 251 19.24 -0.40 -6.52
C GLU A 251 18.64 0.56 -5.49
N GLU A 252 19.38 1.60 -5.09
CA GLU A 252 18.87 2.66 -4.20
C GLU A 252 17.62 3.32 -4.79
N PHE A 253 17.67 3.71 -6.06
CA PHE A 253 16.55 4.30 -6.76
C PHE A 253 15.32 3.38 -6.74
N THR A 254 15.50 2.11 -7.11
CA THR A 254 14.41 1.12 -7.14
C THR A 254 13.81 0.89 -5.75
N LEU A 255 14.65 0.78 -4.72
CA LEU A 255 14.19 0.61 -3.33
C LEU A 255 13.34 1.78 -2.87
N LYS A 256 13.72 3.02 -3.24
CA LYS A 256 12.93 4.21 -2.94
C LYS A 256 11.59 4.21 -3.69
N ILE A 257 11.57 3.85 -4.98
CA ILE A 257 10.32 3.71 -5.74
C ILE A 257 9.39 2.66 -5.10
N ASN A 258 9.93 1.50 -4.74
CA ASN A 258 9.19 0.43 -4.08
C ASN A 258 8.61 0.90 -2.74
N LEU A 259 9.37 1.66 -1.94
CA LEU A 259 8.88 2.25 -0.69
C LEU A 259 7.69 3.17 -0.93
N TRP A 260 7.77 4.10 -1.88
CA TRP A 260 6.66 5.01 -2.19
C TRP A 260 5.44 4.29 -2.75
N THR A 261 5.67 3.25 -3.56
CA THR A 261 4.60 2.38 -4.07
C THR A 261 3.85 1.70 -2.92
N GLN A 262 4.59 1.09 -1.99
CA GLN A 262 4.01 0.44 -0.81
C GLN A 262 3.26 1.42 0.10
N LEU A 263 3.80 2.62 0.31
CA LEU A 263 3.16 3.65 1.11
C LEU A 263 1.85 4.13 0.48
N SER A 264 1.82 4.35 -0.85
CA SER A 264 0.60 4.72 -1.56
C SER A 264 -0.46 3.60 -1.46
N ASN A 265 -0.06 2.35 -1.71
CA ASN A 265 -0.94 1.20 -1.60
C ASN A 265 -1.54 1.06 -0.19
N LYS A 266 -0.74 1.24 0.85
CA LYS A 266 -1.21 1.21 2.25
C LYS A 266 -2.16 2.36 2.57
N LYS A 267 -1.88 3.56 2.06
CA LYS A 267 -2.76 4.72 2.22
C LYS A 267 -4.13 4.47 1.57
N ASN A 268 -4.13 3.91 0.35
CA ASN A 268 -5.37 3.57 -0.37
C ASN A 268 -6.15 2.46 0.33
N GLU A 269 -5.46 1.44 0.86
CA GLU A 269 -6.07 0.37 1.66
C GLU A 269 -6.76 0.93 2.92
N VAL A 270 -6.08 1.80 3.66
CA VAL A 270 -6.65 2.46 4.85
C VAL A 270 -7.86 3.30 4.49
N HIS A 271 -7.77 4.11 3.42
CA HIS A 271 -8.89 4.95 2.98
C HIS A 271 -10.12 4.11 2.60
N CYS A 272 -9.92 3.00 1.87
CA CYS A 272 -10.98 2.07 1.52
C CYS A 272 -11.64 1.44 2.75
N LEU A 273 -10.82 1.00 3.72
CA LEU A 273 -11.32 0.47 4.98
C LEU A 273 -12.13 1.50 5.78
N GLU A 274 -11.68 2.75 5.84
CA GLU A 274 -12.41 3.84 6.51
C GLU A 274 -13.77 4.12 5.85
N GLN A 275 -13.83 4.13 4.52
CA GLN A 275 -15.08 4.29 3.78
C GLN A 275 -16.05 3.13 4.06
N LEU A 276 -15.56 1.89 3.99
CA LEU A 276 -16.38 0.70 4.26
C LEU A 276 -16.92 0.70 5.69
N LEU A 277 -16.07 1.06 6.66
CA LEU A 277 -16.45 1.14 8.07
C LEU A 277 -17.49 2.23 8.31
N THR A 278 -17.38 3.36 7.59
CA THR A 278 -18.38 4.43 7.59
C THR A 278 -19.72 3.96 7.02
N GLN A 279 -19.72 3.19 5.93
CA GLN A 279 -20.93 2.59 5.36
C GLN A 279 -21.60 1.62 6.33
N TYR A 280 -20.83 0.72 6.95
CA TYR A 280 -21.36 -0.19 7.97
C TYR A 280 -21.95 0.55 9.16
N LYS A 281 -21.25 1.59 9.65
CA LYS A 281 -21.75 2.45 10.73
C LYS A 281 -23.09 3.10 10.36
N SER A 282 -23.23 3.62 9.14
CA SER A 282 -24.48 4.22 8.68
C SER A 282 -25.63 3.20 8.73
N ILE A 283 -25.45 2.03 8.12
CA ILE A 283 -26.50 0.99 8.06
C ILE A 283 -26.92 0.52 9.46
N LEU A 284 -25.97 0.34 10.38
CA LEU A 284 -26.26 -0.06 11.75
C LEU A 284 -26.95 1.05 12.54
N ASN A 285 -26.56 2.30 12.33
CA ASN A 285 -27.18 3.45 12.99
C ASN A 285 -28.61 3.70 12.48
N ASP A 286 -28.89 3.42 11.22
CA ASP A 286 -30.22 3.63 10.63
C ASP A 286 -31.27 2.61 11.09
N ARG A 287 -30.85 1.49 11.70
CA ARG A 287 -31.77 0.44 12.19
C ARG A 287 -31.89 0.34 13.71
N ASN A 288 -30.98 0.97 14.45
CA ASN A 288 -30.91 0.85 15.90
C ASN A 288 -30.97 2.23 16.55
N MET A 289 -31.41 2.29 17.81
CA MET A 289 -31.22 3.46 18.65
C MET A 289 -29.93 3.28 19.44
N VAL A 290 -28.91 4.09 19.16
CA VAL A 290 -27.55 3.91 19.69
C VAL A 290 -27.09 5.18 20.39
N MET A 291 -26.56 5.02 21.60
CA MET A 291 -25.90 6.06 22.37
C MET A 291 -24.50 5.59 22.79
N LYS A 292 -23.54 6.51 22.75
CA LYS A 292 -22.19 6.31 23.29
C LYS A 292 -21.96 7.23 24.47
N ILE A 293 -21.41 6.67 25.53
CA ILE A 293 -21.02 7.40 26.74
C ILE A 293 -19.55 7.11 27.02
N ASP A 294 -18.83 8.10 27.57
CA ASP A 294 -17.47 7.85 28.03
C ASP A 294 -17.45 7.02 29.33
N LYS A 295 -16.23 6.73 29.82
CA LYS A 295 -16.03 5.96 31.05
C LYS A 295 -16.66 6.60 32.31
N TYR A 296 -17.05 7.87 32.25
CA TYR A 296 -17.69 8.62 33.36
C TYR A 296 -19.21 8.76 33.19
N GLY A 297 -19.79 8.19 32.12
CA GLY A 297 -21.23 8.28 31.87
C GLY A 297 -21.66 9.54 31.14
N VAL A 298 -20.72 10.33 30.59
CA VAL A 298 -21.05 11.52 29.81
C VAL A 298 -21.35 11.13 28.37
N ILE A 299 -22.46 11.61 27.82
CA ILE A 299 -22.89 11.30 26.45
C ILE A 299 -21.93 11.95 25.45
N LYS A 300 -21.28 11.11 24.64
CA LYS A 300 -20.39 11.51 23.54
C LYS A 300 -21.06 11.48 22.19
N GLU A 301 -22.04 10.61 22.01
CA GLU A 301 -22.76 10.47 20.75
C GLU A 301 -24.14 9.89 20.98
N ALA A 302 -25.14 10.40 20.26
CA ALA A 302 -26.44 9.77 20.10
C ALA A 302 -26.80 9.80 18.61
N ASN A 303 -27.25 8.67 18.07
CA ASN A 303 -27.63 8.58 16.67
C ASN A 303 -29.02 9.20 16.43
N LYS A 304 -29.36 9.43 15.15
CA LYS A 304 -30.61 10.11 14.79
C LYS A 304 -31.85 9.36 15.28
N ASN A 305 -31.90 8.05 15.11
CA ASN A 305 -33.02 7.22 15.57
C ASN A 305 -33.25 7.35 17.09
N PHE A 306 -32.18 7.40 17.88
CA PHE A 306 -32.29 7.65 19.32
C PHE A 306 -32.92 9.03 19.58
N CYS A 307 -32.40 10.07 18.93
CA CYS A 307 -32.89 11.45 19.09
C CYS A 307 -34.38 11.56 18.71
N ASP A 308 -34.78 10.99 17.57
CA ASP A 308 -36.14 11.03 17.05
C ASP A 308 -37.12 10.28 17.97
N PHE A 309 -36.73 9.10 18.49
CA PHE A 309 -37.59 8.30 19.36
C PHE A 309 -37.79 8.91 20.76
N PHE A 310 -36.74 9.48 21.35
CA PHE A 310 -36.80 10.10 22.68
C PHE A 310 -37.13 11.60 22.64
N ALA A 311 -37.31 12.17 21.45
CA ALA A 311 -37.64 13.57 21.17
C ALA A 311 -36.59 14.58 21.69
N TYR A 312 -35.31 14.19 21.71
CA TYR A 312 -34.19 15.07 22.09
C TYR A 312 -33.44 15.55 20.85
N ASN A 313 -32.91 16.77 20.89
CA ASN A 313 -31.94 17.21 19.89
C ASN A 313 -30.54 16.74 20.28
N LYS A 314 -29.69 16.41 19.29
CA LYS A 314 -28.32 15.97 19.56
C LYS A 314 -27.54 16.96 20.43
N HIS A 315 -27.63 18.27 20.16
CA HIS A 315 -26.93 19.30 20.93
C HIS A 315 -27.39 19.42 22.39
N GLU A 316 -28.57 18.90 22.74
CA GLU A 316 -29.07 18.88 24.13
C GLU A 316 -28.51 17.70 24.93
N LEU A 317 -28.04 16.65 24.24
CA LEU A 317 -27.55 15.43 24.88
C LEU A 317 -26.03 15.40 25.01
N ILE A 318 -25.32 15.91 24.01
CA ILE A 318 -23.86 15.78 23.96
C ILE A 318 -23.22 16.60 25.07
N GLY A 319 -22.44 15.95 25.94
CA GLY A 319 -21.79 16.57 27.10
C GLY A 319 -22.59 16.46 28.40
N GLU A 320 -23.84 16.02 28.35
CA GLU A 320 -24.66 15.78 29.54
C GLU A 320 -24.41 14.39 30.14
N SER A 321 -24.77 14.23 31.42
CA SER A 321 -24.81 12.89 32.04
C SER A 321 -25.93 12.06 31.43
N CYS A 322 -25.64 10.79 31.12
CA CYS A 322 -26.67 9.86 30.67
C CYS A 322 -27.79 9.61 31.68
N ASP A 323 -27.58 9.94 32.96
CA ASP A 323 -28.58 9.85 34.02
C ASP A 323 -29.87 10.64 33.71
N VAL A 324 -29.79 11.69 32.89
CA VAL A 324 -30.95 12.49 32.46
C VAL A 324 -32.02 11.64 31.77
N LEU A 325 -31.63 10.51 31.18
CA LEU A 325 -32.50 9.60 30.45
C LEU A 325 -33.07 8.47 31.34
N HIS A 326 -32.48 8.22 32.51
CA HIS A 326 -32.79 7.08 33.34
C HIS A 326 -33.53 7.52 34.61
N ASN A 327 -34.76 7.03 34.81
CA ASN A 327 -35.53 7.31 36.03
C ASN A 327 -34.87 6.77 37.31
N ASP A 328 -34.04 5.73 37.16
CA ASP A 328 -33.27 5.11 38.24
C ASP A 328 -31.77 5.19 37.90
N ALA A 329 -31.25 6.42 37.92
CA ALA A 329 -29.87 6.76 37.63
C ALA A 329 -28.87 6.01 38.53
N GLU A 330 -29.21 5.80 39.81
CA GLU A 330 -28.38 5.04 40.75
C GLU A 330 -28.22 3.57 40.33
N THR A 331 -29.31 2.93 39.89
CA THR A 331 -29.26 1.55 39.37
C THR A 331 -28.44 1.46 38.09
N PHE A 332 -28.53 2.44 37.19
CA PHE A 332 -27.75 2.47 35.95
C PHE A 332 -26.25 2.67 36.21
N SER A 333 -25.88 3.67 37.02
CA SER A 333 -24.49 3.92 37.43
C SER A 333 -23.89 2.72 38.17
N THR A 334 -24.65 2.09 39.06
CA THR A 334 -24.23 0.86 39.76
C THR A 334 -24.02 -0.29 38.79
N PHE A 335 -24.86 -0.41 37.76
CA PHE A 335 -24.74 -1.44 36.73
C PHE A 335 -23.48 -1.25 35.86
N LEU A 336 -23.18 -0.02 35.45
CA LEU A 336 -21.95 0.29 34.71
C LEU A 336 -20.69 -0.08 35.52
N ASN A 337 -20.65 0.28 36.80
CA ASN A 337 -19.53 -0.08 37.69
C ASN A 337 -19.38 -1.61 37.87
N LYS A 338 -20.49 -2.35 37.96
CA LYS A 338 -20.48 -3.83 37.99
C LYS A 338 -20.05 -4.45 36.66
N LEU A 339 -20.31 -3.78 35.53
CA LEU A 339 -19.88 -4.22 34.21
C LEU A 339 -18.37 -4.08 34.02
N GLN A 340 -17.76 -3.00 34.54
CA GLN A 340 -16.31 -2.80 34.50
C GLN A 340 -15.52 -3.90 35.23
N SER A 341 -16.09 -4.44 36.31
CA SER A 341 -15.49 -5.48 37.14
C SER A 341 -15.84 -6.91 36.67
N SER A 342 -16.65 -7.05 35.63
CA SER A 342 -17.10 -8.34 35.10
C SER A 342 -16.16 -8.85 33.99
N ARG A 343 -15.99 -10.18 33.88
CA ARG A 343 -15.31 -10.78 32.72
C ARG A 343 -16.08 -10.60 31.40
N ASP A 344 -17.40 -10.39 31.48
CA ASP A 344 -18.26 -10.26 30.31
C ASP A 344 -18.25 -8.83 29.77
N LYS A 345 -17.84 -8.67 28.50
CA LYS A 345 -17.74 -7.37 27.81
C LYS A 345 -19.08 -6.82 27.29
N LYS A 346 -20.17 -7.58 27.45
CA LYS A 346 -21.51 -7.26 26.96
C LYS A 346 -22.55 -7.74 27.97
N LYS A 347 -23.54 -6.91 28.32
CA LYS A 347 -24.72 -7.34 29.08
C LYS A 347 -25.99 -6.67 28.57
N LYS A 348 -27.10 -7.35 28.84
CA LYS A 348 -28.45 -6.83 28.63
C LYS A 348 -29.06 -6.43 29.97
N ILE A 349 -29.75 -5.30 30.00
CA ILE A 349 -30.55 -4.87 31.15
C ILE A 349 -31.83 -4.22 30.65
N ASN A 350 -32.94 -4.49 31.33
CA ASN A 350 -34.22 -3.86 31.02
C ASN A 350 -34.42 -2.69 31.98
N MET A 351 -34.73 -1.50 31.47
CA MET A 351 -34.85 -0.29 32.28
C MET A 351 -35.98 0.61 31.80
N ASN A 352 -36.59 1.33 32.75
CA ASN A 352 -37.53 2.40 32.45
C ASN A 352 -36.77 3.68 32.07
N ILE A 353 -36.88 4.06 30.80
CA ILE A 353 -36.24 5.24 30.21
C ILE A 353 -37.27 6.37 30.13
N LYS A 354 -36.86 7.58 30.49
CA LYS A 354 -37.70 8.78 30.46
C LYS A 354 -37.51 9.54 29.15
N LYS A 355 -38.60 9.74 28.41
CA LYS A 355 -38.67 10.60 27.23
C LYS A 355 -38.73 12.08 27.63
N LYS A 356 -38.40 12.99 26.70
CA LYS A 356 -38.41 14.44 26.95
C LYS A 356 -39.79 14.96 27.36
N ASP A 357 -40.86 14.36 26.87
CA ASP A 357 -42.26 14.68 27.21
C ASP A 357 -42.67 14.21 28.63
N GLY A 358 -41.78 13.51 29.34
CA GLY A 358 -42.02 12.99 30.69
C GLY A 358 -42.58 11.57 30.72
N ASN A 359 -42.92 10.98 29.57
CA ASN A 359 -43.39 9.60 29.49
C ASN A 359 -42.25 8.61 29.75
N THR A 360 -42.58 7.47 30.33
CA THR A 360 -41.60 6.42 30.67
C THR A 360 -41.91 5.14 29.92
N GLU A 361 -40.91 4.58 29.26
CA GLU A 361 -41.01 3.31 28.54
C GLU A 361 -39.98 2.31 29.05
N ASN A 362 -40.38 1.04 29.14
CA ASN A 362 -39.49 -0.04 29.54
C ASN A 362 -38.77 -0.59 28.30
N ILE A 363 -37.45 -0.40 28.23
CA ILE A 363 -36.65 -0.64 27.04
C ILE A 363 -35.47 -1.57 27.38
N ASN A 364 -35.18 -2.49 26.47
CA ASN A 364 -34.04 -3.38 26.61
C ASN A 364 -32.76 -2.67 26.14
N LEU A 365 -31.80 -2.54 27.05
CA LEU A 365 -30.49 -1.96 26.79
C LEU A 365 -29.47 -3.07 26.60
N ASN A 366 -28.77 -3.06 25.46
CA ASN A 366 -27.58 -3.87 25.25
C ASN A 366 -26.34 -2.97 25.41
N ILE A 367 -25.58 -3.17 26.48
CA ILE A 367 -24.40 -2.36 26.79
C ILE A 367 -23.14 -3.15 26.47
N THR A 368 -22.26 -2.56 25.67
CA THR A 368 -20.96 -3.13 25.28
C THR A 368 -19.82 -2.21 25.74
N LEU A 369 -18.79 -2.77 26.35
CA LEU A 369 -17.58 -2.04 26.75
C LEU A 369 -16.56 -2.03 25.61
N ILE A 370 -16.08 -0.84 25.25
CA ILE A 370 -15.03 -0.64 24.26
C ILE A 370 -13.76 -0.23 24.97
N HIS A 371 -12.67 -0.94 24.67
CA HIS A 371 -11.35 -0.66 25.23
C HIS A 371 -10.45 -0.05 24.15
N ASN A 372 -9.53 0.80 24.57
CA ASN A 372 -8.50 1.34 23.67
C ASN A 372 -7.42 0.29 23.38
N ASN A 373 -6.45 0.66 22.53
CA ASN A 373 -5.34 -0.21 22.13
C ASN A 373 -4.41 -0.61 23.29
N LYS A 374 -4.52 0.06 24.45
CA LYS A 374 -3.78 -0.25 25.69
C LYS A 374 -4.57 -1.16 26.64
N GLY A 375 -5.78 -1.58 26.26
CA GLY A 375 -6.65 -2.41 27.08
C GLY A 375 -7.40 -1.65 28.17
N GLU A 376 -7.39 -0.33 28.17
CA GLU A 376 -8.13 0.50 29.13
C GLU A 376 -9.54 0.79 28.61
N LEU A 377 -10.52 0.89 29.51
CA LEU A 377 -11.89 1.27 29.14
C LEU A 377 -11.89 2.66 28.48
N PHE A 378 -12.41 2.73 27.27
CA PHE A 378 -12.48 3.93 26.46
C PHE A 378 -13.90 4.52 26.46
N GLU A 379 -14.90 3.70 26.11
CA GLU A 379 -16.30 4.13 26.04
C GLU A 379 -17.26 2.94 26.22
N TYR A 380 -18.54 3.25 26.41
CA TYR A 380 -19.63 2.28 26.32
C TYR A 380 -20.50 2.57 25.11
N ILE A 381 -20.89 1.52 24.41
CA ILE A 381 -21.92 1.57 23.37
C ILE A 381 -23.19 0.95 23.94
N ILE A 382 -24.27 1.72 23.96
CA ILE A 382 -25.58 1.32 24.44
C ILE A 382 -26.52 1.25 23.24
N VAL A 383 -27.10 0.08 23.00
CA VAL A 383 -28.12 -0.14 21.97
C VAL A 383 -29.47 -0.34 22.65
N TYR A 384 -30.41 0.55 22.36
CA TYR A 384 -31.79 0.52 22.85
C TYR A 384 -32.65 -0.24 21.83
N GLY A 385 -33.41 -1.23 22.28
CA GLY A 385 -34.26 -2.04 21.40
C GLY A 385 -35.42 -2.72 22.09
#